data_AF-A0A162I4J8-F1
#
_entry.id   AF-A0A162I4J8-F1
#
_cell.length_a   1.000
_cell.length_b   1.000
_cell.length_c   1.000
_cell.angle_alpha   90.00
_cell.angle_beta   90.00
_cell.angle_gamma   90.00
#
_symmetry.space_group_name_H-M   'P 1'
#
loop_
_entity.id
_entity.type
_entity.pdbx_description
1 polymer ?
#
loop_
_entity_poly.entity_id
_entity_poly.type
_entity_poly.pdbx_seq_one_letter_code
_entity_poly.pdbx_strand_id
1 'polypeptide(L)'
;MTCWYDDGTKHGQCVRIFDVPGTLSGDILRLHRNLPAMSGHFEVDGDDIRPLNCCLKLPEVLEDDSEDVSELISKLPLVSVNPAKHFLKTAKYRSEVENLIKCQGGSVPGHPLSPNVIQLLGASSDGQLVFEKLSSCARTLAHFSSSTSSFPTSTRFRKTGR
;
A
#
# COMPACT_ATOMS: atom_id res chain seq x y z
N MET A 1 12.09 11.86 1.66
CA MET A 1 11.60 10.89 0.65
C MET A 1 11.61 11.55 -0.71
N THR A 2 11.97 10.82 -1.78
CA THR A 2 11.88 11.32 -3.16
C THR A 2 10.97 10.37 -3.93
N CYS A 3 9.94 10.90 -4.56
CA CYS A 3 8.94 10.15 -5.30
C CYS A 3 8.99 10.57 -6.77
N TRP A 4 8.86 9.59 -7.68
CA TRP A 4 8.68 9.83 -9.10
C TRP A 4 7.29 9.35 -9.51
N TYR A 5 6.57 10.22 -10.21
CA TYR A 5 5.22 9.96 -10.72
C TYR A 5 5.27 10.00 -12.24
N ASP A 6 4.53 9.10 -12.88
CA ASP A 6 4.22 9.25 -14.30
C ASP A 6 3.15 10.33 -14.44
N ASP A 7 3.51 11.46 -15.07
CA ASP A 7 2.61 12.57 -15.37
C ASP A 7 2.27 12.66 -16.87
N GLY A 8 2.60 11.61 -17.64
CA GLY A 8 2.45 11.58 -19.09
C GLY A 8 3.56 12.31 -19.86
N THR A 9 4.53 12.92 -19.17
CA THR A 9 5.73 13.46 -19.81
C THR A 9 6.82 12.40 -19.93
N LYS A 10 7.81 12.63 -20.80
CA LYS A 10 8.93 11.70 -21.04
C LYS A 10 9.71 11.33 -19.77
N HIS A 11 9.74 12.21 -18.77
CA HIS A 11 10.58 12.07 -17.58
C HIS A 11 9.76 11.94 -16.28
N GLY A 12 8.44 12.02 -16.35
CA GLY A 12 7.59 12.06 -15.18
C GLY A 12 7.77 13.33 -14.33
N GLN A 13 7.11 13.35 -13.19
CA GLN A 13 7.24 14.36 -12.16
C GLN A 13 8.07 13.83 -10.99
N CYS A 14 8.96 14.66 -10.45
CA CYS A 14 9.77 14.34 -9.27
C CYS A 14 9.33 15.23 -8.12
N VAL A 15 8.99 14.62 -6.99
CA VAL A 15 8.64 15.33 -5.76
C VAL A 15 9.54 14.88 -4.63
N ARG A 16 10.21 15.83 -3.99
CA ARG A 16 11.02 15.58 -2.78
C ARG A 16 10.26 16.10 -1.56
N ILE A 17 10.09 15.25 -0.54
CA ILE A 17 9.37 15.59 0.68
C ILE A 17 10.29 15.37 1.87
N PHE A 18 10.47 16.39 2.70
CA PHE A 18 11.22 16.30 3.94
C PHE A 18 10.29 15.84 5.07
N ASP A 19 10.79 15.03 6.01
CA ASP A 19 9.99 14.61 7.16
C ASP A 19 10.14 15.62 8.30
N VAL A 20 9.26 16.63 8.29
CA VAL A 20 9.18 17.64 9.34
C VAL A 20 7.83 17.49 10.06
N PRO A 21 7.77 16.88 11.26
CA PRO A 21 6.52 16.67 11.98
C PRO A 21 5.76 17.97 12.27
N GLY A 22 4.42 17.92 12.20
CA GLY A 22 3.56 19.07 12.50
C GLY A 22 3.50 20.14 11.39
N THR A 23 4.03 19.84 10.20
CA THR A 23 4.01 20.72 9.03
C THR A 23 3.33 20.03 7.85
N LEU A 24 3.06 20.76 6.77
CA LEU A 24 2.54 20.22 5.52
C LEU A 24 3.32 18.99 5.04
N SER A 25 4.65 19.08 4.98
CA SER A 25 5.52 17.98 4.54
C SER A 25 5.34 16.72 5.39
N GLY A 26 5.29 16.87 6.72
CA GLY A 26 5.08 15.77 7.65
C GLY A 26 3.68 15.18 7.59
N ASP A 27 2.66 16.00 7.37
CA ASP A 27 1.26 15.57 7.21
C ASP A 27 1.05 14.80 5.90
N ILE A 28 1.73 15.18 4.82
CA ILE A 28 1.71 14.45 3.56
C ILE A 28 2.30 13.05 3.75
N LEU A 29 3.46 12.93 4.39
CA LEU A 29 4.11 11.63 4.65
C LEU A 29 3.29 10.71 5.56
N ARG A 30 2.44 11.28 6.41
CA ARG A 30 1.51 10.55 7.30
C ARG A 30 0.15 10.32 6.66
N LEU A 31 -0.04 10.67 5.38
CA LEU A 31 -1.29 10.55 4.63
C LEU A 31 -2.46 11.34 5.23
N HIS A 32 -2.16 12.38 6.01
CA HIS A 32 -3.16 13.29 6.56
C HIS A 32 -3.54 14.39 5.55
N ARG A 33 -2.66 14.69 4.59
CA ARG A 33 -2.91 15.67 3.53
C ARG A 33 -2.43 15.15 2.18
N ASN A 34 -3.10 15.59 1.11
CA ASN A 34 -2.68 15.30 -0.26
C ASN A 34 -1.47 16.14 -0.67
N LEU A 35 -0.74 15.64 -1.66
CA LEU A 35 0.30 16.42 -2.32
C LEU A 35 -0.30 17.68 -2.99
N PRO A 36 0.39 18.83 -2.93
CA PRO A 36 -0.02 20.03 -3.65
C PRO A 36 -0.12 19.79 -5.15
N ALA A 37 -1.18 20.29 -5.79
CA ALA A 37 -1.34 20.24 -7.25
C ALA A 37 -0.43 21.29 -7.92
N MET A 38 0.82 20.92 -8.14
CA MET A 38 1.83 21.74 -8.81
C MET A 38 2.39 20.97 -10.02
N SER A 39 2.67 21.66 -11.11
CA SER A 39 3.31 21.08 -12.29
C SER A 39 4.84 21.13 -12.18
N GLY A 40 5.52 20.19 -12.84
CA GLY A 40 6.97 20.11 -12.84
C GLY A 40 7.56 19.59 -11.52
N HIS A 41 8.90 19.53 -11.45
CA HIS A 41 9.58 18.99 -10.27
C HIS A 41 9.57 19.99 -9.11
N PHE A 42 9.27 19.55 -7.89
CA PHE A 42 9.26 20.40 -6.70
C PHE A 42 9.65 19.67 -5.42
N GLU A 43 9.99 20.43 -4.40
CA GLU A 43 10.22 19.93 -3.05
C GLU A 43 9.28 20.59 -2.03
N VAL A 44 8.93 19.83 -1.00
CA VAL A 44 8.10 20.26 0.15
C VAL A 44 8.92 20.07 1.41
N ASP A 45 9.29 21.17 2.04
CA ASP A 45 10.14 21.22 3.24
C ASP A 45 9.43 22.03 4.33
N GLY A 46 9.01 21.37 5.40
CA GLY A 46 8.13 22.01 6.37
C GLY A 46 6.80 22.39 5.72
N ASP A 47 6.48 23.68 5.74
CA ASP A 47 5.32 24.28 5.09
C ASP A 47 5.66 24.96 3.74
N ASP A 48 6.94 24.97 3.37
CA ASP A 48 7.41 25.65 2.16
C ASP A 48 7.44 24.69 0.96
N ILE A 49 6.91 25.16 -0.17
CA ILE A 49 6.94 24.44 -1.45
C ILE A 49 7.83 25.21 -2.42
N ARG A 50 8.83 24.54 -3.00
CA ARG A 50 9.83 25.16 -3.86
C ARG A 50 10.03 24.33 -5.14
N PRO A 51 10.16 24.96 -6.33
CA PRO A 51 10.57 24.24 -7.53
C PRO A 51 11.94 23.59 -7.35
N LEU A 52 12.12 22.39 -7.89
CA LEU A 52 13.42 21.72 -7.93
C LEU A 52 14.24 22.30 -9.09
N ASN A 53 15.30 23.04 -8.75
CA ASN A 53 16.17 23.69 -9.74
C ASN A 53 17.05 22.71 -10.53
N CYS A 54 17.21 21.48 -10.04
CA CYS A 54 18.01 20.45 -10.70
C CYS A 54 17.18 19.17 -10.90
N CYS A 55 17.32 18.58 -12.09
CA CYS A 55 16.73 17.29 -12.38
C CYS A 55 17.47 16.25 -11.53
N LEU A 56 16.81 15.72 -10.49
CA LEU A 56 17.33 14.57 -9.75
C LEU A 56 17.52 13.43 -10.76
N LYS A 57 18.57 12.63 -10.60
CA LYS A 57 18.78 11.48 -11.49
C LYS A 57 17.53 10.61 -11.45
N LEU A 58 16.90 10.41 -12.62
CA LEU A 58 15.83 9.43 -12.76
C LEU A 58 16.38 8.09 -12.27
N PRO A 59 15.65 7.35 -11.41
CA PRO A 59 16.06 6.01 -11.04
C PRO A 59 16.32 5.20 -12.30
N GLU A 60 17.38 4.40 -12.29
CA GLU A 60 17.63 3.48 -13.40
C GLU A 60 16.38 2.62 -13.60
N VAL A 61 15.95 2.49 -14.84
CA VAL A 61 14.85 1.59 -15.19
C VAL A 61 15.35 0.19 -14.86
N LEU A 62 14.81 -0.40 -13.80
CA LEU A 62 15.09 -1.79 -13.47
C LEU A 62 14.58 -2.64 -14.63
N GLU A 63 15.45 -3.48 -15.19
CA GLU A 63 15.04 -4.45 -16.21
C GLU A 63 13.94 -5.35 -15.63
N ASP A 64 13.00 -5.77 -16.49
CA ASP A 64 11.95 -6.68 -16.08
C ASP A 64 12.57 -8.05 -15.77
N ASP A 65 12.58 -8.39 -14.49
CA ASP A 65 13.11 -9.64 -13.93
C ASP A 65 12.03 -10.72 -13.76
N SER A 66 10.89 -10.56 -14.46
CA SER A 66 9.78 -11.50 -14.41
C SER A 66 10.17 -12.89 -14.92
N GLU A 67 9.81 -13.92 -14.18
CA GLU A 67 10.02 -15.33 -14.51
C GLU A 67 8.85 -15.89 -15.33
N ASP A 68 9.10 -16.96 -16.10
CA ASP A 68 8.00 -17.70 -16.73
C ASP A 68 7.24 -18.54 -15.70
N VAL A 69 5.99 -18.13 -15.47
CA VAL A 69 5.06 -18.75 -14.52
C VAL A 69 3.82 -19.33 -15.22
N SER A 70 3.84 -19.42 -16.55
CA SER A 70 2.70 -19.87 -17.37
C SER A 70 2.19 -21.26 -16.97
N GLU A 71 3.11 -22.17 -16.65
CA GLU A 71 2.80 -23.54 -16.20
C GLU A 71 2.08 -23.58 -14.84
N LEU A 72 2.34 -22.62 -13.96
CA LEU A 72 1.65 -22.53 -12.67
C LEU A 72 0.28 -21.90 -12.83
N ILE A 73 0.19 -20.84 -13.64
CA ILE A 73 -1.09 -20.16 -13.93
C ILE A 73 -2.07 -21.13 -14.58
N SER A 74 -1.61 -21.98 -15.50
CA SER A 74 -2.48 -22.95 -16.20
C SER A 74 -3.10 -24.01 -15.29
N LYS A 75 -2.55 -24.20 -14.07
CA LYS A 75 -3.09 -25.10 -13.05
C LYS A 75 -4.18 -24.45 -12.19
N LEU A 76 -4.33 -23.13 -12.26
CA LEU A 76 -5.32 -22.40 -11.47
C LEU A 76 -6.72 -22.53 -12.09
N PRO A 77 -7.78 -22.52 -11.25
CA PRO A 77 -9.14 -22.44 -11.76
C PRO A 77 -9.34 -21.12 -12.52
N LEU A 78 -10.03 -21.20 -13.67
CA LEU A 78 -10.38 -20.03 -14.45
C LEU A 78 -11.52 -19.27 -13.77
N VAL A 79 -11.32 -17.97 -13.54
CA VAL A 79 -12.28 -17.09 -12.84
C VAL A 79 -12.80 -16.02 -13.78
N SER A 80 -14.13 -15.89 -13.84
CA SER A 80 -14.77 -14.75 -14.51
C SER A 80 -14.56 -13.47 -13.67
N VAL A 81 -13.85 -12.50 -14.23
CA VAL A 81 -13.44 -11.30 -13.51
C VAL A 81 -14.60 -10.33 -13.37
N ASN A 82 -14.93 -9.97 -12.13
CA ASN A 82 -15.84 -8.86 -11.82
C ASN A 82 -15.01 -7.67 -11.29
N PRO A 83 -14.86 -6.56 -12.04
CA PRO A 83 -14.04 -5.41 -11.63
C PRO A 83 -14.47 -4.72 -10.33
N ALA A 84 -15.74 -4.89 -9.93
CA ALA A 84 -16.25 -4.35 -8.67
C ALA A 84 -15.82 -5.19 -7.45
N LYS A 85 -15.58 -6.49 -7.64
CA LYS A 85 -15.29 -7.44 -6.57
C LYS A 85 -13.87 -7.99 -6.59
N HIS A 86 -13.21 -7.95 -7.73
CA HIS A 86 -11.92 -8.59 -7.93
C HIS A 86 -10.81 -7.57 -8.15
N PHE A 87 -9.63 -7.96 -7.72
CA PHE A 87 -8.36 -7.30 -7.98
C PHE A 87 -7.49 -8.24 -8.83
N LEU A 88 -6.90 -7.71 -9.90
CA LEU A 88 -6.01 -8.46 -10.78
C LEU A 88 -4.56 -8.11 -10.48
N LYS A 89 -3.69 -9.12 -10.44
CA LYS A 89 -2.25 -8.94 -10.29
C LYS A 89 -1.52 -9.76 -11.34
N THR A 90 -0.52 -9.16 -11.98
CA THR A 90 0.40 -9.91 -12.85
C THR A 90 1.34 -10.75 -11.98
N ALA A 91 1.47 -12.03 -12.31
CA ALA A 91 2.42 -12.91 -11.66
C ALA A 91 3.85 -12.63 -12.16
N LYS A 92 4.80 -12.46 -11.25
CA LYS A 92 6.20 -12.15 -11.59
C LYS A 92 7.16 -13.28 -11.21
N TYR A 93 7.06 -13.78 -9.99
CA TYR A 93 8.00 -14.77 -9.47
C TYR A 93 7.30 -16.11 -9.23
N ARG A 94 7.94 -17.19 -9.65
CA ARG A 94 7.43 -18.55 -9.49
C ARG A 94 7.18 -18.88 -8.01
N SER A 95 8.13 -18.53 -7.15
CA SER A 95 8.05 -18.78 -5.71
C SER A 95 6.85 -18.08 -5.05
N GLU A 96 6.49 -16.87 -5.53
CA GLU A 96 5.29 -16.17 -5.08
C GLU A 96 4.03 -16.95 -5.45
N VAL A 97 3.91 -17.37 -6.71
CA VAL A 97 2.75 -18.12 -7.20
C VAL A 97 2.61 -19.45 -6.47
N GLU A 98 3.70 -20.18 -6.27
CA GLU A 98 3.70 -21.44 -5.51
C GLU A 98 3.24 -21.24 -4.07
N ASN A 99 3.69 -20.17 -3.41
CA ASN A 99 3.27 -19.87 -2.05
C ASN A 99 1.79 -19.47 -1.98
N LEU A 100 1.30 -18.70 -2.95
CA LEU A 100 -0.12 -18.36 -3.05
C LEU A 100 -0.99 -19.60 -3.25
N ILE A 101 -0.57 -20.54 -4.11
CA ILE A 101 -1.24 -21.83 -4.30
C ILE A 101 -1.25 -22.65 -3.01
N LYS A 102 -0.13 -22.70 -2.27
CA LYS A 102 -0.08 -23.41 -0.97
C LYS A 102 -1.01 -22.80 0.09
N CYS A 103 -1.19 -21.48 0.05
CA CYS A 103 -2.12 -20.76 0.92
C CYS A 103 -3.58 -20.85 0.45
N GLN A 104 -3.81 -21.37 -0.77
CA GLN A 104 -5.12 -21.54 -1.36
C GLN A 104 -5.79 -22.78 -0.75
N GLY A 105 -6.87 -22.56 0.01
CA GLY A 105 -7.66 -23.66 0.57
C GLY A 105 -7.22 -24.14 1.95
N GLY A 106 -8.11 -24.03 2.92
CA GLY A 106 -8.19 -24.94 4.05
C GLY A 106 -8.61 -26.33 3.55
N SER A 107 -8.94 -27.25 4.46
CA SER A 107 -9.33 -28.64 4.13
C SER A 107 -10.42 -28.82 3.04
N VAL A 108 -11.05 -27.74 2.58
CA VAL A 108 -12.02 -27.72 1.49
C VAL A 108 -11.60 -26.67 0.44
N PRO A 109 -11.56 -27.01 -0.86
CA PRO A 109 -11.31 -26.04 -1.93
C PRO A 109 -12.26 -24.84 -1.83
N GLY A 110 -11.71 -23.63 -1.87
CA GLY A 110 -12.49 -22.39 -1.77
C GLY A 110 -12.80 -21.91 -0.35
N HIS A 111 -12.45 -22.66 0.70
CA HIS A 111 -12.47 -22.15 2.07
C HIS A 111 -11.09 -21.63 2.47
N PRO A 112 -10.96 -20.41 3.02
CA PRO A 112 -9.66 -19.89 3.46
C PRO A 112 -9.12 -20.66 4.67
N LEU A 113 -7.81 -20.94 4.70
CA LEU A 113 -7.11 -21.40 5.92
C LEU A 113 -7.23 -20.39 7.07
N SER A 114 -7.27 -19.10 6.72
CA SER A 114 -7.40 -18.00 7.66
C SER A 114 -8.15 -16.84 6.99
N PRO A 115 -9.14 -16.23 7.67
CA PRO A 115 -9.85 -15.05 7.15
C PRO A 115 -8.93 -13.83 7.01
N ASN A 116 -7.72 -13.88 7.60
CA ASN A 116 -6.75 -12.78 7.58
C ASN A 116 -5.74 -12.89 6.43
N VAL A 117 -5.76 -13.98 5.65
CA VAL A 117 -4.87 -14.18 4.51
C VAL A 117 -5.63 -13.90 3.23
N ILE A 118 -5.09 -13.00 2.41
CA ILE A 118 -5.64 -12.69 1.08
C ILE A 118 -5.69 -13.96 0.24
N GLN A 119 -6.88 -14.28 -0.26
CA GLN A 119 -7.11 -15.51 -1.00
C GLN A 119 -6.87 -15.31 -2.49
N LEU A 120 -6.01 -16.16 -3.06
CA LEU A 120 -5.95 -16.36 -4.50
C LEU A 120 -7.21 -17.12 -4.95
N LEU A 121 -8.02 -16.52 -5.82
CA LEU A 121 -9.24 -17.13 -6.33
C LEU A 121 -8.98 -18.03 -7.54
N GLY A 122 -7.98 -17.66 -8.36
CA GLY A 122 -7.63 -18.37 -9.58
C GLY A 122 -6.94 -17.47 -10.59
N ALA A 123 -7.12 -17.76 -11.88
CA ALA A 123 -6.57 -17.00 -12.99
C ALA A 123 -7.66 -16.40 -13.88
N SER A 124 -7.41 -15.22 -14.47
CA SER A 124 -8.26 -14.65 -15.52
C SER A 124 -8.00 -15.31 -16.87
N SER A 125 -8.84 -15.02 -17.87
CA SER A 125 -8.61 -15.45 -19.27
C SER A 125 -7.27 -15.00 -19.82
N ASP A 126 -6.75 -13.89 -19.29
CA ASP A 126 -5.52 -13.24 -19.75
C ASP A 126 -4.30 -13.69 -18.93
N GLY A 127 -4.46 -14.69 -18.05
CA GLY A 127 -3.39 -15.25 -17.23
C GLY A 127 -3.02 -14.41 -16.00
N GLN A 128 -3.85 -13.44 -15.59
CA GLN A 128 -3.60 -12.65 -14.38
C GLN A 128 -4.14 -13.38 -13.14
N LEU A 129 -3.45 -13.23 -12.01
CA LEU A 129 -3.92 -13.75 -10.72
C LEU A 129 -5.13 -12.93 -10.24
N VAL A 130 -6.18 -13.64 -9.83
CA VAL A 130 -7.44 -13.03 -9.39
C VAL A 130 -7.56 -13.11 -7.88
N PHE A 131 -7.76 -11.97 -7.23
CA PHE A 131 -7.97 -11.84 -5.80
C PHE A 131 -9.30 -11.16 -5.49
N GLU A 132 -9.81 -11.35 -4.27
CA GLU A 132 -10.90 -10.52 -3.77
C GLU A 132 -10.42 -9.09 -3.50
N LYS A 133 -11.23 -8.11 -3.85
CA LYS A 133 -10.97 -6.71 -3.60
C LYS A 133 -11.30 -6.39 -2.14
N LEU A 134 -10.27 -6.15 -1.34
CA LEU A 134 -10.46 -5.71 0.04
C LEU A 134 -11.04 -4.30 0.09
N SER A 135 -11.96 -4.06 1.02
CA SER A 135 -12.47 -2.73 1.30
C SER A 135 -11.40 -1.87 1.98
N SER A 136 -11.41 -0.56 1.72
CA SER A 136 -10.36 0.34 2.17
C SER A 136 -10.25 0.38 3.70
N CYS A 137 -9.00 0.35 4.18
CA CYS A 137 -8.63 0.38 5.59
C CYS A 137 -9.08 1.66 6.33
N ALA A 138 -9.60 2.68 5.63
CA ALA A 138 -10.12 3.90 6.25
C ALA A 138 -11.24 3.61 7.27
N ARG A 139 -12.10 2.62 6.99
CA ARG A 139 -13.12 2.18 7.95
C ARG A 139 -12.52 1.38 9.11
N THR A 140 -11.49 0.58 8.84
CA THR A 140 -10.83 -0.27 9.84
C THR A 140 -9.94 0.52 10.79
N LEU A 141 -9.20 1.51 10.30
CA LEU A 141 -8.30 2.38 11.06
C LEU A 141 -9.06 3.30 12.02
N ALA A 142 -10.23 3.82 11.62
CA ALA A 142 -11.08 4.66 12.48
C ALA A 142 -11.52 3.94 13.77
N HIS A 143 -11.60 2.61 13.76
CA HIS A 143 -11.93 1.83 14.95
C HIS A 143 -10.76 1.72 15.95
N PHE A 144 -9.51 1.76 15.48
CA PHE A 144 -8.34 1.67 16.36
C PHE A 144 -7.93 3.03 16.96
N SER A 145 -8.33 4.15 16.34
CA SER A 145 -8.05 5.50 16.84
C SER A 145 -8.91 5.97 18.02
N SER A 146 -9.95 5.22 18.40
CA SER A 146 -10.87 5.61 19.50
C SER A 146 -10.50 5.04 20.88
N SER A 147 -9.27 4.56 21.06
CA SER A 147 -8.77 4.21 22.39
C SER A 147 -8.25 5.46 23.11
N THR A 148 -9.14 6.41 23.44
CA THR A 148 -8.81 7.44 24.43
C THR A 148 -8.71 6.75 25.79
N SER A 149 -7.47 6.49 26.23
CA SER A 149 -7.19 6.07 27.59
C SER A 149 -7.64 7.19 28.55
N SER A 150 -8.81 7.01 29.17
CA SER A 150 -9.18 7.75 30.36
C SER A 150 -8.24 7.31 31.48
N PHE A 151 -7.24 8.12 31.78
CA PHE A 151 -6.42 7.93 32.98
C PHE A 151 -7.31 8.14 34.21
N PRO A 152 -7.41 7.17 35.14
CA PRO A 152 -8.07 7.42 36.41
C PRO A 152 -7.21 8.39 37.23
N THR A 153 -7.81 9.51 37.61
CA THR A 153 -7.23 10.56 38.45
C THR A 153 -6.80 9.96 39.79
N SER A 154 -5.49 9.85 40.01
CA SER A 154 -4.92 9.35 41.26
C SER A 154 -5.27 10.27 42.43
N THR A 155 -6.00 9.74 43.42
CA THR A 155 -6.39 10.43 44.64
C THR A 155 -5.15 10.74 45.49
N ARG A 156 -4.90 12.04 45.71
CA ARG A 156 -3.87 12.57 46.62
C ARG A 156 -4.10 12.06 48.05
N PHE A 157 -3.23 11.19 48.55
CA PHE A 157 -3.07 10.96 49.99
C PHE A 157 -2.11 12.03 50.55
N ARG A 158 -2.63 13.01 51.28
CA ARG A 158 -1.81 13.91 52.10
C ARG A 158 -1.43 13.19 53.40
N LYS A 159 -0.13 13.02 53.62
CA LYS A 159 0.47 12.57 54.87
C LYS A 159 1.12 13.80 55.53
N THR A 160 0.62 14.22 56.68
CA THR A 160 1.31 15.08 57.67
C THR A 160 0.88 14.48 59.01
N GLY A 161 1.75 13.90 59.83
CA GLY A 161 3.02 14.43 60.30
C GLY A 161 2.76 14.99 61.71
N ARG A 162 3.37 14.37 62.72
CA ARG A 162 3.21 14.58 64.17
C ARG A 162 3.27 16.04 64.61
#